data_AF-A0A4Q7UXJ0-F1
#
_entry.id   AF-A0A4Q7UXJ0-F1
#
_cell.length_a   1.000
_cell.length_b   1.000
_cell.length_c   1.000
_cell.angle_alpha   90.00
_cell.angle_beta   90.00
_cell.angle_gamma   90.00
#
_symmetry.space_group_name_H-M   'P 1'
#
loop_
_entity.id
_entity.type
_entity.pdbx_description
1 polymer ?
#
loop_
_entity_poly.entity_id
_entity_poly.type
_entity_poly.pdbx_seq_one_letter_code
_entity_poly.pdbx_strand_id
1 'polypeptide(L)'
;MAAGGGDVGAFGAFYDATAPMVLGVVERVLDPPRTERVVEEIYLVLWRDAPAFDPGVRSADAALLATVRRVLVRPVRAMVTATRVRRPGDGLRSGSGVRRRRAVGGDQGS
;
A
#
# COMPACT_ATOMS: atom_id res chain seq x y z
N MET A 1 -2.60 18.41 23.63
CA MET A 1 -2.71 18.22 22.17
C MET A 1 -1.94 16.97 21.80
N ALA A 2 -2.61 15.82 21.81
CA ALA A 2 -2.03 14.55 21.41
C ALA A 2 -3.01 13.94 20.40
N ALA A 3 -2.61 13.91 19.13
CA ALA A 3 -3.29 13.13 18.11
C ALA A 3 -2.46 11.87 17.92
N GLY A 4 -2.97 10.72 18.36
CA GLY A 4 -2.40 9.44 17.95
C GLY A 4 -2.52 9.35 16.42
N GLY A 5 -1.40 9.21 15.70
CA GLY A 5 -1.45 9.04 14.24
C GLY A 5 -0.36 9.70 13.38
N GLY A 6 0.70 10.25 13.97
CA GLY A 6 1.74 10.94 13.19
C GLY A 6 1.76 12.42 13.53
N ASP A 7 2.80 12.82 14.23
CA ASP A 7 3.08 14.22 14.52
C ASP A 7 3.52 14.89 13.20
N VAL A 8 2.63 15.74 12.66
CA VAL A 8 2.88 16.49 11.42
C VAL A 8 4.09 17.41 11.55
N GLY A 9 4.32 18.00 12.73
CA GLY A 9 5.45 18.89 12.96
C GLY A 9 6.77 18.12 13.00
N ALA A 10 6.80 17.00 13.73
CA ALA A 10 7.98 16.15 13.78
C ALA A 10 8.31 15.54 12.40
N PHE A 11 7.30 15.11 11.65
CA PHE A 11 7.53 14.59 10.30
C PHE A 11 7.93 15.69 9.31
N GLY A 12 7.38 16.91 9.43
CA GLY A 12 7.80 18.05 8.63
C GLY A 12 9.27 18.37 8.81
N ALA A 13 9.74 18.47 10.07
CA ALA A 13 11.15 18.67 10.37
C ALA A 13 12.04 17.54 9.83
N PHE A 14 11.57 16.30 9.90
CA PHE A 14 12.27 15.14 9.34
C PHE A 14 12.33 15.20 7.80
N TYR A 15 11.23 15.58 7.15
CA TYR A 15 11.16 15.77 5.70
C TYR A 15 12.18 16.83 5.25
N ASP A 16 12.15 18.01 5.86
CA ASP A 16 13.03 19.12 5.50
C ASP A 16 14.52 18.74 5.64
N ALA A 17 14.86 17.97 6.69
CA ALA A 17 16.22 17.52 6.94
C ALA A 17 16.71 16.44 5.96
N THR A 18 15.80 15.64 5.38
CA THR A 18 16.17 14.43 4.61
C THR A 18 15.89 14.54 3.11
N ALA A 19 14.94 15.38 2.69
CA ALA A 19 14.49 15.48 1.31
C ALA A 19 15.61 15.78 0.30
N PRO A 20 16.58 16.69 0.58
CA PRO A 20 17.68 16.94 -0.35
C PRO A 20 18.54 15.70 -0.60
N MET A 21 18.79 14.91 0.44
CA MET A 21 19.58 13.68 0.34
C MET A 21 18.83 12.59 -0.42
N VAL A 22 17.54 12.40 -0.13
CA VAL A 22 16.71 11.43 -0.83
C VAL A 22 16.59 11.77 -2.31
N LEU A 23 16.36 13.05 -2.64
CA LEU A 23 16.30 13.52 -4.03
C LEU A 23 17.60 13.18 -4.77
N GLY A 24 18.75 13.55 -4.23
CA GLY A 24 20.05 13.27 -4.86
C GLY A 24 20.37 11.78 -4.99
N VAL A 25 19.82 10.92 -4.13
CA VAL A 25 19.93 9.46 -4.28
C VAL A 25 19.05 8.95 -5.42
N VAL A 26 17.80 9.41 -5.49
CA VAL A 26 16.85 8.96 -6.52
C VAL A 26 17.27 9.42 -7.91
N GLU A 27 17.78 10.65 -8.06
CA GLU A 27 18.29 11.20 -9.33
C GLU A 27 19.45 10.40 -9.93
N ARG A 28 20.22 9.66 -9.11
CA ARG A 28 21.29 8.78 -9.60
C ARG A 28 20.78 7.49 -10.21
N VAL A 29 19.54 7.13 -9.93
CA VAL A 29 18.95 5.83 -10.30
C VAL A 29 17.88 5.98 -11.38
N LEU A 30 17.14 7.09 -11.39
CA LEU A 30 15.99 7.31 -12.26
C LEU A 30 16.15 8.56 -13.13
N ASP A 31 15.51 8.52 -14.31
CA ASP A 31 15.38 9.69 -15.18
C ASP A 31 14.54 10.80 -14.51
N PRO A 32 14.82 12.08 -14.79
CA PRO A 32 14.15 13.22 -14.15
C PRO A 32 12.61 13.16 -14.11
N PRO A 33 11.88 12.73 -15.17
CA PRO A 33 10.42 12.68 -15.15
C PRO A 33 9.83 11.71 -14.12
N ARG A 34 10.64 10.81 -13.57
CA ARG A 34 10.21 9.78 -12.60
C ARG A 34 10.64 10.11 -11.17
N THR A 35 11.72 10.87 -11.02
CA THR A 35 12.36 11.12 -9.72
C THR A 35 11.43 11.80 -8.74
N GLU A 36 10.80 12.92 -9.11
CA GLU A 36 9.94 13.71 -8.22
C GLU A 36 8.78 12.87 -7.64
N ARG A 37 8.03 12.18 -8.51
CA ARG A 37 6.92 11.33 -8.11
C ARG A 37 7.35 10.16 -7.20
N VAL A 38 8.56 9.64 -7.41
CA VAL A 38 9.10 8.56 -6.57
C VAL A 38 9.52 9.09 -5.20
N VAL A 39 10.10 10.29 -5.13
CA VAL A 39 10.43 10.96 -3.86
C VAL A 39 9.15 11.22 -3.06
N GLU A 40 8.10 11.73 -3.70
CA GLU A 40 6.78 11.89 -3.07
C GLU A 40 6.23 10.56 -2.53
N GLU A 41 6.27 9.49 -3.34
CA GLU A 41 5.79 8.18 -2.90
C GLU A 41 6.57 7.65 -1.69
N ILE A 42 7.89 7.86 -1.64
CA ILE A 42 8.73 7.46 -0.49
C ILE A 42 8.23 8.11 0.79
N TYR A 43 7.99 9.42 0.78
CA TYR A 43 7.52 10.13 1.97
C TYR A 43 6.07 9.81 2.31
N LEU A 44 5.19 9.60 1.32
CA LEU A 44 3.82 9.15 1.56
C LEU A 44 3.76 7.77 2.21
N VAL A 45 4.59 6.83 1.75
CA VAL A 45 4.70 5.50 2.37
C VAL A 45 5.23 5.64 3.80
N LEU A 46 6.27 6.46 4.01
CA LEU A 46 6.84 6.66 5.34
C LEU A 46 5.83 7.29 6.31
N TRP A 47 5.09 8.31 5.88
CA TRP A 47 4.02 8.94 6.66
C TRP A 47 2.93 7.94 7.04
N ARG A 48 2.49 7.11 6.09
CA ARG A 48 1.47 6.08 6.36
C ARG A 48 1.94 5.03 7.37
N ASP A 49 3.23 4.71 7.37
CA ASP A 49 3.82 3.74 8.28
C ASP A 49 4.22 4.37 9.65
N ALA A 50 4.27 5.71 9.74
CA ALA A 50 4.68 6.46 10.93
C ALA A 50 3.87 6.18 12.22
N PRO A 51 2.54 5.94 12.19
CA PRO A 51 1.79 5.60 13.41
C PRO A 51 2.25 4.30 14.08
N ALA A 52 2.90 3.40 13.34
CA ALA A 52 3.43 2.14 13.83
C ALA A 52 4.95 2.21 14.10
N PHE A 53 5.57 3.38 13.97
CA PHE A 53 7.00 3.55 14.19
C PHE A 53 7.33 3.47 15.68
N ASP A 54 8.29 2.62 16.02
CA ASP A 54 8.87 2.50 17.35
C ASP A 54 10.37 2.84 17.28
N PRO A 55 10.81 3.98 17.84
CA PRO A 55 12.22 4.37 17.83
C PRO A 55 13.11 3.43 18.64
N GLY A 56 12.55 2.64 19.57
CA GLY A 56 13.28 1.60 20.31
C GLY A 56 13.64 0.38 19.46
N VAL A 57 12.93 0.17 18.34
CA VAL A 57 13.17 -0.95 17.42
C VAL A 57 14.00 -0.52 16.21
N ARG A 58 13.78 0.70 15.68
CA ARG A 58 14.45 1.17 14.47
C ARG A 58 14.54 2.69 14.46
N SER A 59 15.68 3.23 14.06
CA SER A 59 15.81 4.68 13.85
C SER A 59 14.98 5.16 12.66
N ALA A 60 14.61 6.44 12.68
CA ALA A 60 13.86 7.07 11.59
C ALA A 60 14.64 7.01 10.26
N ASP A 61 15.96 7.24 10.29
CA ASP A 61 16.83 7.15 9.11
C ASP A 61 16.87 5.74 8.53
N ALA A 62 16.93 4.71 9.39
CA ALA A 62 16.89 3.32 8.94
C ALA A 62 15.52 2.95 8.35
N ALA A 63 14.43 3.50 8.90
CA ALA A 63 13.10 3.35 8.32
C ALA A 63 12.99 4.04 6.94
N LEU A 64 13.52 5.25 6.80
CA LEU A 64 13.59 5.99 5.54
C LEU A 64 14.38 5.23 4.48
N LEU A 65 15.62 4.83 4.77
CA LEU A 65 16.46 4.10 3.82
C LEU A 65 15.81 2.79 3.36
N ALA A 66 15.18 2.07 4.30
CA ALA A 66 14.44 0.86 3.95
C ALA A 66 13.26 1.18 3.02
N THR A 67 12.56 2.30 3.21
CA THR A 67 11.46 2.73 2.33
C THR A 67 11.97 3.13 0.95
N VAL A 68 13.03 3.94 0.87
CA VAL A 68 13.70 4.33 -0.39
C VAL A 68 14.06 3.08 -1.19
N ARG A 69 14.75 2.12 -0.56
CA ARG A 69 15.12 0.87 -1.22
C ARG A 69 13.89 0.12 -1.74
N ARG A 70 12.83 -0.01 -0.94
CA ARG A 70 11.60 -0.72 -1.34
C ARG A 70 10.91 -0.06 -2.52
N VAL A 71 10.87 1.28 -2.58
CA VAL A 71 10.19 1.99 -3.68
C VAL A 71 11.03 1.92 -4.96
N LEU A 72 12.35 2.11 -4.88
CA LEU A 72 13.23 2.08 -6.06
C LEU A 72 13.27 0.73 -6.77
N VAL A 73 13.10 -0.38 -6.05
CA VAL A 73 13.10 -1.74 -6.63
C VAL A 73 11.72 -2.20 -7.13
N ARG A 74 10.66 -1.39 -6.95
CA ARG A 74 9.30 -1.81 -7.34
C ARG A 74 9.06 -1.64 -8.84
N PRO A 75 8.59 -2.69 -9.55
CA PRO A 75 8.16 -2.54 -10.94
C PRO A 75 6.89 -1.69 -11.04
N VAL A 76 6.83 -0.84 -12.08
CA VAL A 76 5.78 0.18 -12.35
C VAL A 76 4.34 -0.39 -12.31
N ARG A 77 4.16 -1.69 -12.60
CA ARG A 77 2.85 -2.37 -12.56
C ARG A 77 2.23 -2.45 -11.15
N ALA A 78 3.06 -2.43 -10.10
CA ALA A 78 2.59 -2.43 -8.71
C ALA A 78 1.93 -1.10 -8.31
N MET A 79 2.32 0.00 -8.95
CA MET A 79 1.88 1.37 -8.64
C MET A 79 0.42 1.62 -9.02
N VAL A 80 -0.05 0.99 -10.11
CA VAL A 80 -1.46 1.04 -10.58
C VAL A 80 -2.39 0.17 -9.71
N THR A 81 -1.83 -0.78 -8.95
CA THR A 81 -2.61 -1.80 -8.23
C THR A 81 -2.84 -1.42 -6.75
N ALA A 82 -2.10 -0.46 -6.20
CA ALA A 82 -2.25 -0.03 -4.80
C ALA A 82 -3.53 0.78 -4.52
N THR A 83 -4.27 1.20 -5.55
CA THR A 83 -5.55 1.94 -5.41
C THR A 83 -6.79 1.05 -5.40
N ARG A 84 -6.67 -0.28 -5.38
CA ARG A 84 -7.83 -1.15 -5.16
C ARG A 84 -7.56 -2.24 -4.14
N VAL A 85 -8.50 -2.30 -3.19
CA VAL A 85 -8.82 -3.39 -2.27
C VAL A 85 -8.21 -3.29 -0.86
N ARG A 86 -8.95 -2.58 0.02
CA ARG A 86 -9.46 -3.09 1.31
C ARG A 86 -10.55 -2.13 1.83
N ARG A 87 -11.76 -2.48 2.30
CA ARG A 87 -12.62 -3.68 2.46
C ARG A 87 -14.03 -3.16 2.87
N PRO A 88 -15.13 -3.92 2.74
CA PRO A 88 -15.64 -4.61 3.93
C PRO A 88 -16.20 -6.01 3.62
N GLY A 89 -16.14 -6.90 4.61
CA GLY A 89 -16.95 -8.11 4.60
C GLY A 89 -18.34 -7.78 5.14
N ASP A 90 -19.38 -8.27 4.46
CA ASP A 90 -20.74 -8.36 5.00
C ASP A 90 -21.52 -9.45 4.25
N GLY A 91 -22.11 -10.39 5.02
CA GLY A 91 -23.15 -11.38 4.66
C GLY A 91 -22.94 -12.25 3.40
N LEU A 92 -22.94 -13.58 3.42
CA LEU A 92 -23.90 -14.46 4.07
C LEU A 92 -23.26 -15.82 4.35
N ARG A 93 -23.36 -16.27 5.61
CA ARG A 93 -23.43 -17.68 5.94
C ARG A 93 -24.86 -18.17 5.66
N SER A 94 -24.93 -19.36 5.09
CA SER A 94 -25.91 -20.41 5.39
C SER A 94 -27.34 -20.28 4.83
N GLY A 95 -27.64 -21.18 3.87
CA GLY A 95 -28.74 -22.12 4.05
C GLY A 95 -30.01 -21.92 3.21
N SER A 96 -30.41 -23.03 2.59
CA SER A 96 -31.81 -23.46 2.42
C SER A 96 -32.60 -23.01 1.19
N GLY A 97 -33.11 -24.03 0.46
CA GLY A 97 -34.22 -23.97 -0.50
C GLY A 97 -33.81 -23.47 -1.89
N VAL A 98 -34.07 -24.16 -2.99
CA VAL A 98 -35.36 -24.73 -3.39
C VAL A 98 -35.15 -25.79 -4.47
N ARG A 99 -35.88 -26.90 -4.30
CA ARG A 99 -36.08 -28.01 -5.23
C ARG A 99 -36.66 -27.54 -6.57
N ARG A 100 -36.32 -28.23 -7.68
CA ARG A 100 -37.25 -28.94 -8.60
C ARG A 100 -36.39 -29.88 -9.46
N ARG A 101 -36.42 -31.20 -9.30
CA ARG A 101 -37.45 -32.18 -9.71
C ARG A 101 -37.76 -32.15 -11.21
N ARG A 102 -37.14 -33.07 -11.96
CA ARG A 102 -37.84 -33.94 -12.92
C ARG A 102 -36.99 -35.18 -13.26
N ALA A 103 -37.36 -36.30 -12.64
CA ALA A 103 -37.31 -37.59 -13.29
C ALA A 103 -38.61 -37.77 -14.09
N VAL A 104 -38.67 -38.84 -14.90
CA VAL A 104 -39.72 -39.25 -15.88
C VAL A 104 -39.48 -38.65 -17.27
N GLY A 105 -39.39 -39.42 -18.36
CA GLY A 105 -39.52 -40.84 -18.69
C GLY A 105 -39.20 -40.93 -20.20
N GLY A 106 -38.62 -41.99 -20.72
CA GLY A 106 -39.37 -43.17 -21.13
C GLY A 106 -39.68 -43.08 -22.63
N ASP A 107 -39.02 -43.96 -23.38
CA ASP A 107 -39.48 -44.60 -24.63
C ASP A 107 -39.75 -43.75 -25.88
N GLN A 108 -39.96 -44.47 -26.99
CA GLN A 108 -40.17 -44.10 -28.39
C GLN A 108 -38.84 -43.96 -29.16
N GLY A 109 -38.37 -44.93 -29.95
CA GLY A 109 -39.09 -45.82 -30.86
C GLY A 109 -39.02 -45.26 -32.28
N SER A 110 -38.07 -45.77 -33.08
CA SER A 110 -38.15 -46.05 -34.53
C SER A 110 -36.77 -46.41 -35.09
#